data_AF-A0A4S2ASE9-F1
#
_entry.id   AF-A0A4S2ASE9-F1
#
_cell.length_a   1.000
_cell.length_b   1.000
_cell.length_c   1.000
_cell.angle_alpha   90.00
_cell.angle_beta   90.00
_cell.angle_gamma   90.00
#
_symmetry.space_group_name_H-M   'P 1'
#
loop_
_entity.id
_entity.type
_entity.pdbx_description
1 polymer ?
#
loop_
_entity_poly.entity_id
_entity_poly.type
_entity_poly.pdbx_seq_one_letter_code
_entity_poly.pdbx_strand_id
1 'polypeptide(L)'
;MKKYIIKYAVMACLSLGLAGTAASCTDYLDKAPESDVTPENAFKDFHNFQGFVEELYACIPDMAKQYWSNSWNWGEDEVIGVDCNYHMGYKVDQGDFWGWQAEHDGWGAGFMDCKTLNLDFTTPNDGFRWNRDLWPASWYGIRKCNMGLANLDLLTDATQEQKNAIAGQLYFFRGWFHFMLIQYFGGLPYIDKVLPPNETFNEPRLSYHECADKAADDFRMAADLLPIDWDKTSISPSTKGNNQLRINKIMALGYLGKNYLWAGSPLMNKVSTGSESYNQEYCRKAAEAFGELLTLVEKKQTQYSLVDFEDYSDLFYTYGKNAQMPGSTEALFRGLVADGWQNSTFGLALQFVPASYKKENNPQLSPTANYVHYYGMANGLPLDDQESKWDKNHPWKGRDPRFYHDIRFDGSPMVSDAKKDSKEVGDLAVASLYTGGNARDDQFGSRTGFLLGKFIPVTANKWDEGWGWSPQLHIYCSYMRLADIYLMYAEAAANATGSSTGKSTNCTLTALAAINTIRKRAGVEGVNDKYTGSIDLFNSEIRRERAVELAYEGHRFTDLRRWLLIDKKPYTEKTAVDFQRVGELAENPQETAVSGYTYRVIVTRNFTEKHYWLPLKLSDVTLYPEFYQNPGW
;
A
#
# COMPACT_ATOMS: atom_id res chain seq x y z
N MET A 1 -35.59 -3.02 76.63
CA MET A 1 -34.27 -2.43 76.96
C MET A 1 -33.05 -3.15 76.40
N LYS A 2 -33.15 -4.12 75.47
CA LYS A 2 -31.98 -4.70 74.75
C LYS A 2 -31.75 -4.17 73.33
N LYS A 3 -32.58 -3.24 72.83
CA LYS A 3 -32.36 -2.51 71.57
C LYS A 3 -31.33 -1.37 71.68
N TYR A 4 -30.92 -1.01 72.91
CA TYR A 4 -29.86 0.00 73.14
C TYR A 4 -28.49 -0.63 73.46
N ILE A 5 -28.42 -1.89 73.89
CA ILE A 5 -27.15 -2.57 74.21
C ILE A 5 -26.36 -2.95 72.93
N ILE A 6 -27.04 -3.23 71.82
CA ILE A 6 -26.38 -3.55 70.54
C ILE A 6 -25.77 -2.29 69.90
N LYS A 7 -26.36 -1.10 70.07
CA LYS A 7 -25.80 0.15 69.54
C LYS A 7 -24.52 0.61 70.25
N TYR A 8 -24.35 0.31 71.55
CA TYR A 8 -23.12 0.64 72.29
C TYR A 8 -22.02 -0.41 72.14
N ALA A 9 -22.36 -1.69 71.87
CA ALA A 9 -21.37 -2.72 71.54
C ALA A 9 -20.72 -2.50 70.16
N VAL A 10 -21.48 -1.97 69.18
CA VAL A 10 -20.94 -1.66 67.84
C VAL A 10 -20.04 -0.41 67.84
N MET A 11 -20.30 0.59 68.69
CA MET A 11 -19.40 1.76 68.82
C MET A 11 -18.10 1.46 69.58
N ALA A 12 -18.10 0.55 70.56
CA ALA A 12 -16.89 0.18 71.29
C ALA A 12 -15.89 -0.66 70.46
N CYS A 13 -16.38 -1.44 69.48
CA CYS A 13 -15.51 -2.15 68.53
C CYS A 13 -14.95 -1.23 67.44
N LEU A 14 -15.57 -0.08 67.17
CA LEU A 14 -15.08 0.92 66.21
C LEU A 14 -14.02 1.86 66.80
N SER A 15 -13.96 2.04 68.13
CA SER A 15 -12.94 2.86 68.80
C SER A 15 -11.68 2.09 69.24
N LEU A 16 -11.68 0.76 69.21
CA LEU A 16 -10.49 -0.08 69.46
C LEU A 16 -9.82 -0.60 68.18
N GLY A 17 -10.47 -0.48 67.01
CA GLY A 17 -9.87 -0.77 65.71
C GLY A 17 -9.09 0.40 65.07
N LEU A 18 -9.16 1.60 65.65
CA LEU A 18 -8.55 2.83 65.13
C LEU A 18 -7.32 3.31 65.93
N ALA A 19 -6.82 2.51 66.87
CA ALA A 19 -5.62 2.81 67.68
C ALA A 19 -4.49 1.77 67.50
N GLY A 20 -4.50 1.02 66.39
CA GLY A 20 -3.43 0.10 65.99
C GLY A 20 -2.56 0.61 64.84
N THR A 21 -2.76 1.84 64.37
CA THR A 21 -1.96 2.47 63.32
C THR A 21 -0.84 3.31 63.95
N ALA A 22 0.23 2.67 64.41
CA ALA A 22 1.57 3.29 64.58
C ALA A 22 2.58 2.27 65.13
N ALA A 23 2.86 1.20 64.38
CA ALA A 23 4.08 0.43 64.55
C ALA A 23 4.48 -0.14 63.20
N SER A 24 5.26 0.67 62.48
CA SER A 24 6.27 0.31 61.49
C SER A 24 6.40 -1.19 61.17
N CYS A 25 5.76 -1.62 60.08
CA CYS A 25 6.28 -2.70 59.25
C CYS A 25 6.77 -2.04 57.96
N THR A 26 8.06 -1.77 57.86
CA THR A 26 8.75 -1.27 56.67
C THR A 26 8.93 -2.34 55.59
N ASP A 27 8.52 -3.58 55.83
CA ASP A 27 8.91 -4.74 55.01
C ASP A 27 7.87 -5.13 53.93
N TYR A 28 6.87 -4.28 53.64
CA TYR A 28 5.95 -4.50 52.50
C TYR A 28 6.39 -3.73 51.23
N LEU A 29 7.56 -3.07 51.28
CA LEU A 29 8.14 -2.30 50.18
C LEU A 29 9.46 -2.88 49.65
N ASP A 30 9.86 -4.08 50.08
CA ASP A 30 10.99 -4.78 49.48
C ASP A 30 10.52 -5.56 48.25
N LYS A 31 10.41 -4.83 47.13
CA LYS A 31 10.51 -5.42 45.80
C LYS A 31 11.81 -6.23 45.76
N ALA A 32 11.76 -7.47 45.24
CA ALA A 32 12.98 -8.24 44.99
C ALA A 32 13.97 -7.40 44.14
N PRO A 33 15.29 -7.43 44.41
CA PRO A 33 16.29 -6.55 43.75
C PRO A 33 16.51 -6.75 42.24
N GLU A 34 15.61 -7.43 41.53
CA GLU A 34 15.78 -7.76 40.10
C GLU A 34 14.67 -7.19 39.19
N SER A 35 13.95 -6.12 39.58
CA SER A 35 12.88 -5.56 38.71
C SER A 35 12.89 -4.04 38.52
N ASP A 36 14.03 -3.39 38.72
CA ASP A 36 14.24 -2.03 38.21
C ASP A 36 14.77 -2.11 36.77
N VAL A 37 13.88 -2.49 35.85
CA VAL A 37 14.12 -2.23 34.42
C VAL A 37 13.99 -0.73 34.22
N THR A 38 15.10 0.00 34.36
CA THR A 38 15.15 1.42 34.00
C THR A 38 14.86 1.57 32.50
N PRO A 39 14.20 2.65 32.07
CA PRO A 39 13.96 2.90 30.64
C PRO A 39 15.24 2.85 29.79
N GLU A 40 16.39 3.17 30.38
CA GLU A 40 17.71 3.11 29.75
C GLU A 40 18.20 1.68 29.49
N ASN A 41 17.74 0.68 30.26
CA ASN A 41 18.13 -0.71 30.06
C ASN A 41 17.71 -1.23 28.67
N ALA A 42 16.65 -0.66 28.08
CA ALA A 42 16.22 -1.01 26.72
C ALA A 42 17.27 -0.67 25.64
N PHE A 43 18.25 0.18 25.94
CA PHE A 43 19.22 0.70 24.96
C PHE A 43 20.66 0.19 25.17
N LYS A 44 20.94 -0.60 26.21
CA LYS A 44 22.32 -0.96 26.62
C LYS A 44 22.98 -2.04 25.75
N ASP A 45 22.20 -3.03 25.35
CA ASP A 45 22.65 -4.17 24.55
C ASP A 45 21.83 -4.32 23.27
N PHE A 46 22.39 -5.02 22.29
CA PHE A 46 21.76 -5.19 20.98
C PHE A 46 20.41 -5.91 21.05
N HIS A 47 20.24 -6.90 21.92
CA HIS A 47 19.01 -7.69 21.95
C HIS A 47 17.82 -6.86 22.41
N ASN A 48 17.98 -6.14 23.52
CA ASN A 48 16.94 -5.27 24.06
C ASN A 48 16.64 -4.09 23.13
N PHE A 49 17.66 -3.47 22.54
CA PHE A 49 17.44 -2.36 21.62
C PHE A 49 16.83 -2.84 20.29
N GLN A 50 17.21 -4.02 19.81
CA GLN A 50 16.54 -4.62 18.66
C GLN A 50 15.06 -4.89 18.98
N GLY A 51 14.73 -5.40 20.18
CA GLY A 51 13.36 -5.54 20.65
C GLY A 51 12.56 -4.23 20.66
N PHE A 52 13.20 -3.13 21.06
CA PHE A 52 12.62 -1.79 20.93
C PHE A 52 12.36 -1.42 19.45
N VAL A 53 13.30 -1.70 18.55
CA VAL A 53 13.13 -1.46 17.11
C VAL A 53 12.03 -2.34 16.49
N GLU A 54 11.78 -3.55 16.99
CA GLU A 54 10.76 -4.47 16.41
C GLU A 54 9.35 -3.86 16.36
N GLU A 55 8.97 -3.02 17.33
CA GLU A 55 7.64 -2.39 17.30
C GLU A 55 7.45 -1.42 16.12
N LEU A 56 8.53 -0.90 15.52
CA LEU A 56 8.43 -0.06 14.31
C LEU A 56 7.91 -0.87 13.11
N TYR A 57 8.23 -2.16 13.05
CA TYR A 57 7.69 -3.05 12.01
C TYR A 57 6.20 -3.33 12.22
N ALA A 58 5.73 -3.31 13.47
CA ALA A 58 4.30 -3.39 13.78
C ALA A 58 3.55 -2.12 13.33
N CYS A 59 4.23 -0.98 13.20
CA CYS A 59 3.63 0.28 12.75
C CYS A 59 3.42 0.37 11.23
N ILE A 60 3.72 -0.68 10.45
CA ILE A 60 3.44 -0.73 9.02
C ILE A 60 1.98 -1.20 8.82
N PRO A 61 1.07 -0.36 8.31
CA PRO A 61 -0.33 -0.76 8.07
C PRO A 61 -0.43 -1.83 6.98
N ASP A 62 -1.38 -2.76 7.05
CA ASP A 62 -1.78 -3.58 5.89
C ASP A 62 -2.92 -2.85 5.15
N MET A 63 -2.57 -2.02 4.16
CA MET A 63 -3.53 -1.17 3.44
C MET A 63 -4.66 -1.97 2.79
N ALA A 64 -4.45 -3.23 2.44
CA ALA A 64 -5.47 -4.03 1.78
C ALA A 64 -6.45 -4.71 2.75
N LYS A 65 -6.14 -4.74 4.07
CA LYS A 65 -6.87 -5.58 5.05
C LYS A 65 -7.26 -4.86 6.34
N GLN A 66 -7.45 -3.55 6.26
CA GLN A 66 -7.79 -2.68 7.38
C GLN A 66 -9.28 -2.68 7.79
N TYR A 67 -10.08 -3.57 7.20
CA TYR A 67 -11.44 -3.88 7.66
C TYR A 67 -11.85 -5.27 7.11
N TRP A 68 -13.12 -5.67 7.23
CA TRP A 68 -13.60 -6.95 6.68
C TRP A 68 -13.46 -6.99 5.15
N SER A 69 -13.98 -6.00 4.44
CA SER A 69 -13.55 -5.65 3.07
C SER A 69 -12.82 -4.32 3.13
N ASN A 70 -12.02 -3.96 2.15
CA ASN A 70 -11.37 -2.64 2.14
C ASN A 70 -11.24 -2.08 0.73
N SER A 71 -11.21 -0.76 0.63
CA SER A 71 -10.88 -0.02 -0.59
C SER A 71 -9.61 0.80 -0.37
N TRP A 72 -8.51 0.41 -1.02
CA TRP A 72 -7.25 1.15 -0.98
C TRP A 72 -6.88 1.77 -2.32
N ASN A 73 -7.63 1.45 -3.38
CA ASN A 73 -7.47 2.05 -4.69
C ASN A 73 -8.46 3.21 -4.82
N TRP A 74 -7.95 4.44 -4.66
CA TRP A 74 -8.77 5.66 -4.69
C TRP A 74 -8.65 6.42 -6.02
N GLY A 75 -8.07 5.77 -7.04
CA GLY A 75 -7.99 6.30 -8.38
C GLY A 75 -9.30 6.15 -9.15
N GLU A 76 -9.20 6.30 -10.46
CA GLU A 76 -10.23 5.92 -11.42
C GLU A 76 -10.25 4.40 -11.69
N ASP A 77 -9.38 3.62 -11.06
CA ASP A 77 -9.08 2.22 -11.35
C ASP A 77 -10.19 1.25 -10.98
N GLU A 78 -10.83 1.43 -9.82
CA GLU A 78 -11.93 0.57 -9.39
C GLU A 78 -13.21 1.35 -9.07
N VAL A 79 -14.35 0.68 -9.06
CA VAL A 79 -15.62 1.23 -8.57
C VAL A 79 -16.29 0.23 -7.64
N ILE A 80 -16.83 0.74 -6.53
CA ILE A 80 -17.49 -0.05 -5.50
C ILE A 80 -18.97 -0.24 -5.85
N GLY A 81 -19.58 -1.37 -5.48
CA GLY A 81 -21.04 -1.60 -5.51
C GLY A 81 -21.86 -0.44 -4.93
N VAL A 82 -23.03 -0.14 -5.52
CA VAL A 82 -23.81 1.09 -5.19
C VAL A 82 -24.25 1.22 -3.73
N ASP A 83 -24.36 0.12 -2.99
CA ASP A 83 -24.84 0.11 -1.60
C ASP A 83 -23.72 0.10 -0.56
N CYS A 84 -22.46 0.15 -0.99
CA CYS A 84 -21.33 0.26 -0.08
C CYS A 84 -20.78 1.69 -0.07
N ASN A 85 -21.28 2.47 0.88
CA ASN A 85 -20.97 3.91 1.03
C ASN A 85 -19.99 4.24 2.16
N TYR A 86 -19.59 3.25 2.95
CA TYR A 86 -18.70 3.43 4.10
C TYR A 86 -17.21 3.35 3.74
N HIS A 87 -16.87 2.74 2.61
CA HIS A 87 -15.50 2.60 2.14
C HIS A 87 -14.89 3.91 1.64
N MET A 88 -13.61 4.12 1.91
CA MET A 88 -12.92 5.35 1.52
C MET A 88 -12.94 5.60 0.00
N GLY A 89 -12.89 4.56 -0.83
CA GLY A 89 -12.99 4.69 -2.30
C GLY A 89 -14.32 5.31 -2.75
N TYR A 90 -15.43 4.99 -2.08
CA TYR A 90 -16.72 5.63 -2.34
C TYR A 90 -16.71 7.11 -1.94
N LYS A 91 -16.17 7.42 -0.76
CA LYS A 91 -16.09 8.81 -0.26
C LYS A 91 -15.22 9.68 -1.16
N VAL A 92 -14.08 9.15 -1.60
CA VAL A 92 -13.23 9.80 -2.60
C VAL A 92 -14.01 10.06 -3.88
N ASP A 93 -14.81 9.12 -4.38
CA ASP A 93 -15.63 9.34 -5.57
C ASP A 93 -16.66 10.47 -5.41
N GLN A 94 -17.15 10.70 -4.19
CA GLN A 94 -18.04 11.82 -3.86
C GLN A 94 -17.31 13.16 -3.61
N GLY A 95 -15.98 13.17 -3.58
CA GLY A 95 -15.18 14.35 -3.17
C GLY A 95 -15.12 14.58 -1.66
N ASP A 96 -15.54 13.61 -0.85
CA ASP A 96 -15.41 13.65 0.59
C ASP A 96 -14.05 13.11 1.03
N PHE A 97 -13.08 14.03 1.15
CA PHE A 97 -11.73 13.68 1.64
C PHE A 97 -11.63 13.82 3.16
N TRP A 98 -12.67 14.23 3.89
CA TRP A 98 -12.65 14.16 5.36
C TRP A 98 -12.77 12.72 5.86
N GLY A 99 -13.36 11.84 5.03
CA GLY A 99 -13.62 10.44 5.31
C GLY A 99 -12.43 9.54 5.66
N TRP A 100 -11.18 10.03 5.57
CA TRP A 100 -10.02 9.28 6.07
C TRP A 100 -9.94 9.26 7.60
N GLN A 101 -10.63 10.20 8.28
CA GLN A 101 -10.59 10.37 9.73
C GLN A 101 -11.75 9.61 10.38
N ALA A 102 -11.48 8.87 11.45
CA ALA A 102 -12.49 8.04 12.11
C ALA A 102 -13.73 8.83 12.60
N GLU A 103 -13.57 10.12 12.91
CA GLU A 103 -14.65 11.00 13.35
C GLU A 103 -15.62 11.40 12.23
N HIS A 104 -15.17 11.32 10.97
CA HIS A 104 -15.97 11.60 9.77
C HIS A 104 -16.44 10.33 9.06
N ASP A 105 -15.66 9.25 9.16
CA ASP A 105 -15.96 7.96 8.55
C ASP A 105 -17.18 7.26 9.20
N GLY A 106 -17.21 7.19 10.53
CA GLY A 106 -18.23 6.46 11.29
C GLY A 106 -18.04 4.92 11.31
N TRP A 107 -17.35 4.33 10.33
CA TRP A 107 -17.15 2.87 10.23
C TRP A 107 -15.71 2.39 10.46
N GLY A 108 -14.70 3.26 10.29
CA GLY A 108 -13.28 2.88 10.40
C GLY A 108 -12.84 1.95 9.27
N ALA A 109 -13.43 2.10 8.08
CA ALA A 109 -13.22 1.22 6.92
C ALA A 109 -12.13 1.80 5.99
N GLY A 110 -10.93 1.97 6.53
CA GLY A 110 -9.77 2.53 5.85
C GLY A 110 -8.50 2.32 6.65
N PHE A 111 -7.34 2.63 6.06
CA PHE A 111 -6.04 2.39 6.69
C PHE A 111 -5.38 3.66 7.24
N MET A 112 -6.08 4.78 7.26
CA MET A 112 -5.49 6.10 7.51
C MET A 112 -5.58 6.54 8.96
N ASP A 113 -6.70 6.29 9.64
CA ASP A 113 -6.93 6.75 11.01
C ASP A 113 -8.06 5.97 11.69
N CYS A 114 -7.68 5.10 12.63
CA CYS A 114 -8.59 4.41 13.53
C CYS A 114 -8.60 5.12 14.90
N LYS A 115 -9.64 4.89 15.71
CA LYS A 115 -9.81 5.59 17.00
C LYS A 115 -8.76 5.25 18.05
N THR A 116 -8.08 4.11 17.96
CA THR A 116 -7.14 3.65 18.99
C THR A 116 -6.10 2.75 18.39
N LEU A 117 -4.82 3.13 18.46
CA LEU A 117 -3.69 2.32 18.00
C LEU A 117 -3.51 1.08 18.89
N ASN A 118 -3.33 -0.09 18.28
CA ASN A 118 -2.94 -1.34 18.95
C ASN A 118 -1.80 -2.03 18.20
N LEU A 119 -0.61 -2.03 18.81
CA LEU A 119 0.59 -2.64 18.26
C LEU A 119 0.93 -3.99 18.91
N ASP A 120 0.05 -4.56 19.74
CA ASP A 120 0.30 -5.86 20.37
C ASP A 120 0.23 -7.00 19.35
N PHE A 121 1.38 -7.38 18.80
CA PHE A 121 1.54 -8.50 17.87
C PHE A 121 1.71 -9.86 18.58
N THR A 122 1.66 -9.91 19.91
CA THR A 122 1.80 -11.17 20.66
C THR A 122 0.53 -12.01 20.63
N THR A 123 -0.61 -11.37 20.37
CA THR A 123 -1.89 -12.04 20.11
C THR A 123 -2.47 -11.57 18.77
N PRO A 124 -2.58 -12.45 17.76
CA PRO A 124 -3.18 -12.10 16.47
C PRO A 124 -4.69 -12.00 16.61
N ASN A 125 -5.16 -10.93 17.25
CA ASN A 125 -6.56 -10.61 17.44
C ASN A 125 -7.00 -9.49 16.47
N ASP A 126 -8.32 -9.28 16.39
CA ASP A 126 -8.93 -8.23 15.57
C ASP A 126 -8.39 -6.82 15.86
N GLY A 127 -7.95 -6.58 17.11
CA GLY A 127 -7.29 -5.34 17.49
C GLY A 127 -5.96 -5.14 16.76
N PHE A 128 -5.05 -6.12 16.76
CA PHE A 128 -3.80 -5.99 15.99
C PHE A 128 -4.05 -5.94 14.48
N ARG A 129 -5.12 -6.60 14.01
CA ARG A 129 -5.51 -6.60 12.60
C ARG A 129 -5.93 -5.22 12.09
N TRP A 130 -6.80 -4.51 12.82
CA TRP A 130 -7.45 -3.28 12.34
C TRP A 130 -6.99 -1.98 12.98
N ASN A 131 -6.13 -2.02 14.00
CA ASN A 131 -5.80 -0.82 14.77
C ASN A 131 -4.34 -0.39 14.56
N ARG A 132 -3.85 -0.40 13.31
CA ARG A 132 -2.47 -0.05 12.95
C ARG A 132 -2.43 0.96 11.80
N ASP A 133 -3.27 1.98 11.92
CA ASP A 133 -3.53 2.94 10.87
C ASP A 133 -2.38 3.92 10.69
N LEU A 134 -2.24 4.41 9.46
CA LEU A 134 -1.08 5.17 9.02
C LEU A 134 -0.82 6.40 9.89
N TRP A 135 -1.85 7.21 10.18
CA TRP A 135 -1.69 8.44 10.94
C TRP A 135 -1.19 8.19 12.38
N PRO A 136 -1.90 7.44 13.24
CA PRO A 136 -1.43 7.20 14.61
C PRO A 136 -0.13 6.38 14.66
N ALA A 137 0.04 5.39 13.79
CA ALA A 137 1.25 4.57 13.76
C ALA A 137 2.48 5.37 13.33
N SER A 138 2.33 6.32 12.40
CA SER A 138 3.43 7.19 11.95
C SER A 138 3.94 8.08 13.07
N TRP A 139 3.06 8.76 13.80
CA TRP A 139 3.48 9.64 14.90
C TRP A 139 4.07 8.87 16.08
N TYR A 140 3.53 7.70 16.40
CA TYR A 140 4.13 6.78 17.36
C TYR A 140 5.55 6.37 16.93
N GLY A 141 5.67 5.91 15.68
CA GLY A 141 6.92 5.46 15.09
C GLY A 141 7.98 6.55 15.03
N ILE A 142 7.62 7.78 14.61
CA ILE A 142 8.52 8.94 14.60
C ILE A 142 9.06 9.24 15.99
N ARG A 143 8.18 9.29 17.01
CA ARG A 143 8.61 9.50 18.40
C ARG A 143 9.59 8.42 18.84
N LYS A 144 9.27 7.17 18.53
CA LYS A 144 10.09 6.01 18.89
C LYS A 144 11.46 6.04 18.21
N CYS A 145 11.51 6.37 16.92
CA CYS A 145 12.77 6.56 16.21
C CYS A 145 13.64 7.64 16.85
N ASN A 146 13.05 8.79 17.17
CA ASN A 146 13.79 9.89 17.81
C ASN A 146 14.30 9.50 19.20
N MET A 147 13.52 8.76 19.99
CA MET A 147 13.98 8.22 21.27
C MET A 147 15.13 7.24 21.10
N GLY A 148 15.05 6.32 20.13
CA GLY A 148 16.15 5.41 19.83
C GLY A 148 17.42 6.15 19.40
N LEU A 149 17.30 7.07 18.44
CA LEU A 149 18.44 7.85 17.93
C LEU A 149 19.12 8.67 19.05
N ALA A 150 18.34 9.30 19.93
CA ALA A 150 18.86 10.06 21.07
C ALA A 150 19.59 9.18 22.12
N ASN A 151 19.33 7.88 22.13
CA ASN A 151 19.92 6.93 23.09
C ASN A 151 20.92 5.96 22.42
N LEU A 152 21.32 6.19 21.16
CA LEU A 152 22.28 5.32 20.46
C LEU A 152 23.61 5.18 21.20
N ASP A 153 24.07 6.22 21.89
CA ASP A 153 25.33 6.20 22.64
C ASP A 153 25.29 5.26 23.87
N LEU A 154 24.08 4.92 24.36
CA LEU A 154 23.91 3.95 25.44
C LEU A 154 24.13 2.51 24.98
N LEU A 155 24.12 2.23 23.67
CA LEU A 155 24.37 0.91 23.09
C LEU A 155 25.86 0.57 23.17
N THR A 156 26.32 0.24 24.38
CA THR A 156 27.73 -0.05 24.65
C THR A 156 28.07 -1.52 24.46
N ASP A 157 27.12 -2.43 24.70
CA ASP A 157 27.31 -3.88 24.54
C ASP A 157 26.80 -4.35 23.17
N ALA A 158 27.49 -3.92 22.12
CA ALA A 158 27.20 -4.27 20.73
C ALA A 158 28.42 -4.08 19.81
N THR A 159 28.51 -4.89 18.75
CA THR A 159 29.48 -4.69 17.67
C THR A 159 29.12 -3.46 16.84
N GLN A 160 30.08 -2.91 16.08
CA GLN A 160 29.78 -1.79 15.19
C GLN A 160 28.73 -2.15 14.12
N GLU A 161 28.72 -3.40 13.63
CA GLU A 161 27.70 -3.89 12.70
C GLU A 161 26.31 -3.85 13.33
N GLN A 162 26.18 -4.26 14.60
CA GLN A 162 24.94 -4.18 15.37
C GLN A 162 24.48 -2.73 15.60
N LYS A 163 25.41 -1.84 15.97
CA LYS A 163 25.10 -0.41 16.14
C LYS A 163 24.61 0.23 14.84
N ASN A 164 25.28 -0.07 13.73
CA ASN A 164 24.88 0.39 12.40
C ASN A 164 23.50 -0.16 12.02
N ALA A 165 23.22 -1.43 12.29
CA ALA A 165 21.94 -2.04 12.00
C ALA A 165 20.78 -1.40 12.80
N ILE A 166 20.98 -1.08 14.08
CA ILE A 166 19.99 -0.36 14.90
C ILE A 166 19.77 1.05 14.35
N ALA A 167 20.84 1.82 14.16
CA ALA A 167 20.76 3.18 13.65
C ALA A 167 20.10 3.24 12.26
N GLY A 168 20.49 2.35 11.35
CA GLY A 168 19.93 2.27 10.01
C GLY A 168 18.43 1.96 9.99
N GLN A 169 17.94 1.08 10.89
CA GLN A 169 16.51 0.81 11.06
C GLN A 169 15.76 2.05 11.56
N LEU A 170 16.29 2.74 12.58
CA LEU A 170 15.67 3.94 13.14
C LEU A 170 15.58 5.07 12.10
N TYR A 171 16.66 5.30 11.34
CA TYR A 171 16.66 6.29 10.25
C TYR A 171 15.66 5.93 9.15
N PHE A 172 15.66 4.68 8.68
CA PHE A 172 14.71 4.25 7.65
C PHE A 172 13.27 4.52 8.07
N PHE A 173 12.88 4.08 9.27
CA PHE A 173 11.52 4.23 9.74
C PHE A 173 11.13 5.69 9.96
N ARG A 174 12.03 6.53 10.50
CA ARG A 174 11.75 7.96 10.65
C ARG A 174 11.48 8.63 9.31
N GLY A 175 12.36 8.39 8.33
CA GLY A 175 12.16 8.88 6.96
C GLY A 175 10.90 8.32 6.31
N TRP A 176 10.62 7.03 6.52
CA TRP A 176 9.46 6.34 5.95
C TRP A 176 8.13 6.88 6.47
N PHE A 177 7.98 7.05 7.79
CA PHE A 177 6.76 7.63 8.36
C PHE A 177 6.53 9.07 7.88
N HIS A 178 7.57 9.91 7.87
CA HIS A 178 7.46 11.27 7.32
C HIS A 178 7.09 11.26 5.85
N PHE A 179 7.76 10.46 5.02
CA PHE A 179 7.43 10.29 3.60
C PHE A 179 5.97 9.87 3.40
N MET A 180 5.52 8.88 4.18
CA MET A 180 4.16 8.36 4.07
C MET A 180 3.11 9.41 4.44
N LEU A 181 3.37 10.29 5.41
CA LEU A 181 2.48 11.39 5.73
C LEU A 181 2.47 12.47 4.65
N ILE A 182 3.64 12.96 4.22
CA ILE A 182 3.70 14.10 3.30
C ILE A 182 3.10 13.80 1.92
N GLN A 183 3.13 12.55 1.44
CA GLN A 183 2.48 12.20 0.17
C GLN A 183 0.94 12.35 0.20
N TYR A 184 0.31 12.34 1.38
CA TYR A 184 -1.14 12.55 1.53
C TYR A 184 -1.49 13.98 1.95
N PHE A 185 -0.67 14.60 2.79
CA PHE A 185 -1.00 15.85 3.47
C PHE A 185 -0.18 17.07 3.03
N GLY A 186 0.86 16.88 2.21
CA GLY A 186 1.77 17.94 1.82
C GLY A 186 2.82 18.20 2.90
N GLY A 187 3.41 19.39 2.90
CA GLY A 187 4.41 19.78 3.89
C GLY A 187 3.86 19.75 5.32
N LEU A 188 4.63 19.19 6.26
CA LEU A 188 4.30 18.99 7.67
C LEU A 188 5.51 19.39 8.55
N PRO A 189 5.35 19.56 9.87
CA PRO A 189 6.48 19.64 10.78
C PRO A 189 7.33 18.36 10.71
N TYR A 190 8.62 18.50 10.43
CA TYR A 190 9.54 17.36 10.40
C TYR A 190 10.13 17.14 11.80
N ILE A 191 9.55 16.21 12.56
CA ILE A 191 9.99 15.92 13.93
C ILE A 191 11.16 14.94 13.90
N ASP A 192 12.37 15.46 14.13
CA ASP A 192 13.64 14.72 14.14
C ASP A 192 14.32 14.69 15.53
N LYS A 193 13.59 15.13 16.56
CA LYS A 193 14.03 15.15 17.97
C LYS A 193 12.97 14.59 18.91
N VAL A 194 13.38 14.21 20.11
CA VAL A 194 12.45 13.84 21.18
C VAL A 194 11.76 15.11 21.68
N LEU A 195 10.44 15.17 21.52
CA LEU A 195 9.64 16.26 22.05
C LEU A 195 9.42 16.06 23.56
N PRO A 196 9.80 17.03 24.40
CA PRO A 196 9.57 16.97 25.84
C PRO A 196 8.08 17.13 26.18
N PRO A 197 7.57 16.41 27.19
CA PRO A 197 6.12 16.37 27.48
C PRO A 197 5.58 17.65 28.11
N ASN A 198 6.46 18.54 28.58
CA ASN A 198 6.15 19.74 29.34
C ASN A 198 6.43 21.05 28.58
N GLU A 199 6.85 20.98 27.32
CA GLU A 199 7.04 22.17 26.48
C GLU A 199 5.89 22.33 25.50
N THR A 200 5.57 23.57 25.15
CA THR A 200 4.59 23.87 24.11
C THR A 200 5.14 23.45 22.76
N PHE A 201 4.41 22.59 22.07
CA PHE A 201 4.74 22.20 20.70
C PHE A 201 4.28 23.28 19.71
N ASN A 202 5.22 23.85 18.96
CA ASN A 202 5.00 24.94 18.00
C ASN A 202 5.87 24.81 16.73
N GLU A 203 6.26 23.58 16.36
CA GLU A 203 7.08 23.36 15.17
C GLU A 203 6.28 23.70 13.90
N PRO A 204 6.75 24.61 13.04
CA PRO A 204 6.00 25.05 11.87
C PRO A 204 5.90 23.95 10.81
N ARG A 205 4.88 24.04 9.95
CA ARG A 205 4.88 23.26 8.70
C ARG A 205 6.07 23.66 7.84
N LEU A 206 6.84 22.69 7.39
CA LEU A 206 7.85 22.92 6.35
C LEU A 206 7.21 22.83 4.95
N SER A 207 7.90 23.31 3.93
CA SER A 207 7.53 23.03 2.55
C SER A 207 7.69 21.53 2.23
N TYR A 208 7.05 21.06 1.14
CA TYR A 208 7.22 19.67 0.72
C TYR A 208 8.68 19.34 0.41
N HIS A 209 9.39 20.22 -0.29
CA HIS A 209 10.81 20.04 -0.63
C HIS A 209 11.69 19.94 0.62
N GLU A 210 11.48 20.78 1.63
CA GLU A 210 12.22 20.69 2.90
C GLU A 210 11.95 19.38 3.66
N CYS A 211 10.68 18.95 3.75
CA CYS A 211 10.36 17.64 4.32
C CYS A 211 11.05 16.50 3.56
N ALA A 212 11.02 16.57 2.21
CA ALA A 212 11.59 15.56 1.36
C ALA A 212 13.12 15.49 1.49
N ASP A 213 13.82 16.61 1.57
CA ASP A 213 15.27 16.62 1.78
C ASP A 213 15.65 16.00 3.13
N LYS A 214 14.90 16.31 4.21
CA LYS A 214 15.14 15.69 5.52
C LYS A 214 14.85 14.18 5.54
N ALA A 215 13.77 13.75 4.88
CA ALA A 215 13.49 12.31 4.71
C ALA A 215 14.57 11.62 3.86
N ALA A 216 15.11 12.30 2.86
CA ALA A 216 16.18 11.77 2.03
C ALA A 216 17.48 11.56 2.81
N ASP A 217 17.83 12.48 3.72
CA ASP A 217 18.98 12.31 4.61
C ASP A 217 18.83 11.04 5.47
N ASP A 218 17.65 10.83 6.05
CA ASP A 218 17.32 9.63 6.82
C ASP A 218 17.43 8.35 5.95
N PHE A 219 16.85 8.34 4.74
CA PHE A 219 16.96 7.18 3.85
C PHE A 219 18.40 6.92 3.37
N ARG A 220 19.19 7.96 3.13
CA ARG A 220 20.61 7.82 2.75
C ARG A 220 21.41 7.21 3.90
N MET A 221 21.25 7.73 5.12
CA MET A 221 21.89 7.18 6.31
C MET A 221 21.50 5.71 6.53
N ALA A 222 20.22 5.37 6.35
CA ALA A 222 19.77 3.99 6.39
C ALA A 222 20.47 3.12 5.33
N ALA A 223 20.49 3.56 4.08
CA ALA A 223 21.12 2.81 2.98
C ALA A 223 22.64 2.62 3.15
N ASP A 224 23.32 3.51 3.86
CA ASP A 224 24.76 3.40 4.13
C ASP A 224 25.07 2.48 5.31
N LEU A 225 24.16 2.37 6.28
CA LEU A 225 24.36 1.60 7.51
C LEU A 225 23.81 0.18 7.44
N LEU A 226 22.76 -0.06 6.66
CA LEU A 226 22.07 -1.34 6.63
C LEU A 226 22.76 -2.37 5.72
N PRO A 227 22.69 -3.67 6.08
CA PRO A 227 23.11 -4.72 5.17
C PRO A 227 22.17 -4.81 3.96
N ILE A 228 22.64 -5.42 2.87
CA ILE A 228 21.78 -5.80 1.73
C ILE A 228 20.90 -7.00 2.10
N ASP A 229 21.52 -7.99 2.74
CA ASP A 229 20.92 -9.28 3.05
C ASP A 229 21.30 -9.67 4.47
N TRP A 230 20.33 -9.59 5.37
CA TRP A 230 20.51 -9.91 6.78
C TRP A 230 21.03 -11.33 6.96
N ASP A 231 20.59 -12.31 6.16
CA ASP A 231 20.99 -13.71 6.30
C ASP A 231 22.47 -13.97 5.97
N LYS A 232 23.17 -12.98 5.44
CA LYS A 232 24.62 -12.99 5.15
C LYS A 232 25.44 -12.20 6.17
N THR A 233 24.83 -11.68 7.22
CA THR A 233 25.48 -10.89 8.27
C THR A 233 25.89 -11.74 9.46
N SER A 234 26.74 -11.19 10.35
CA SER A 234 27.06 -11.84 11.62
C SER A 234 26.01 -11.63 12.71
N ILE A 235 25.06 -10.70 12.50
CA ILE A 235 24.11 -10.23 13.52
C ILE A 235 22.79 -11.01 13.57
N SER A 236 22.53 -11.90 12.60
CA SER A 236 21.24 -12.61 12.46
C SER A 236 21.29 -14.15 12.61
N PRO A 237 22.20 -14.78 13.38
CA PRO A 237 22.31 -16.24 13.40
C PRO A 237 21.03 -16.92 13.91
N SER A 238 20.32 -16.29 14.85
CA SER A 238 19.06 -16.79 15.40
C SER A 238 17.83 -16.53 14.52
N THR A 239 17.91 -15.60 13.57
CA THR A 239 16.80 -15.22 12.68
C THR A 239 17.03 -15.62 11.22
N LYS A 240 18.10 -16.38 10.94
CA LYS A 240 18.47 -16.80 9.59
C LYS A 240 17.30 -17.47 8.86
N GLY A 241 17.00 -17.00 7.65
CA GLY A 241 15.88 -17.46 6.83
C GLY A 241 14.54 -16.81 7.16
N ASN A 242 14.48 -15.98 8.21
CA ASN A 242 13.26 -15.30 8.67
C ASN A 242 13.36 -13.76 8.58
N ASN A 243 14.35 -13.23 7.86
CA ASN A 243 14.62 -11.79 7.79
C ASN A 243 13.98 -11.07 6.59
N GLN A 244 13.10 -11.73 5.83
CA GLN A 244 12.52 -11.18 4.59
C GLN A 244 11.71 -9.87 4.77
N LEU A 245 11.29 -9.54 6.00
CA LEU A 245 10.57 -8.31 6.32
C LEU A 245 11.46 -7.24 6.97
N ARG A 246 12.72 -7.57 7.31
CA ARG A 246 13.65 -6.61 7.90
C ARG A 246 14.08 -5.61 6.85
N ILE A 247 13.97 -4.33 7.20
CA ILE A 247 14.38 -3.25 6.30
C ILE A 247 15.88 -3.39 6.01
N ASN A 248 16.28 -3.11 4.78
CA ASN A 248 17.65 -3.30 4.32
C ASN A 248 18.08 -2.17 3.39
N LYS A 249 19.35 -2.19 2.95
CA LYS A 249 19.90 -1.17 2.05
C LYS A 249 19.09 -0.97 0.77
N ILE A 250 18.60 -2.04 0.16
CA ILE A 250 17.85 -1.99 -1.11
C ILE A 250 16.51 -1.29 -0.90
N MET A 251 15.80 -1.60 0.18
CA MET A 251 14.56 -0.92 0.54
C MET A 251 14.79 0.57 0.83
N ALA A 252 15.87 0.92 1.53
CA ALA A 252 16.24 2.30 1.83
C ALA A 252 16.57 3.11 0.56
N LEU A 253 17.34 2.55 -0.38
CA LEU A 253 17.59 3.17 -1.69
C LEU A 253 16.31 3.35 -2.51
N GLY A 254 15.40 2.37 -2.45
CA GLY A 254 14.11 2.44 -3.14
C GLY A 254 13.26 3.60 -2.64
N TYR A 255 13.17 3.79 -1.32
CA TYR A 255 12.45 4.91 -0.74
C TYR A 255 13.19 6.26 -0.88
N LEU A 256 14.52 6.27 -0.88
CA LEU A 256 15.30 7.47 -1.21
C LEU A 256 14.95 7.97 -2.61
N GLY A 257 14.98 7.08 -3.61
CA GLY A 257 14.61 7.41 -4.98
C GLY A 257 13.14 7.83 -5.10
N LYS A 258 12.22 7.12 -4.44
CA LYS A 258 10.78 7.42 -4.47
C LYS A 258 10.48 8.79 -3.86
N ASN A 259 11.09 9.10 -2.72
CA ASN A 259 10.97 10.39 -2.07
C ASN A 259 11.43 11.54 -2.98
N TYR A 260 12.60 11.41 -3.61
CA TYR A 260 13.09 12.41 -4.56
C TYR A 260 12.22 12.51 -5.82
N LEU A 261 11.71 11.41 -6.37
CA LEU A 261 10.82 11.45 -7.53
C LEU A 261 9.51 12.17 -7.18
N TRP A 262 8.97 11.94 -5.98
CA TRP A 262 7.80 12.66 -5.49
C TRP A 262 8.11 14.16 -5.38
N ALA A 263 9.21 14.55 -4.73
CA ALA A 263 9.64 15.95 -4.65
C ALA A 263 9.82 16.60 -6.04
N GLY A 264 10.30 15.82 -7.01
CA GLY A 264 10.47 16.26 -8.39
C GLY A 264 9.20 16.28 -9.23
N SER A 265 8.11 15.68 -8.76
CA SER A 265 6.85 15.57 -9.52
C SER A 265 6.09 16.92 -9.59
N PRO A 266 5.28 17.14 -10.64
CA PRO A 266 4.55 18.39 -10.90
C PRO A 266 3.86 19.03 -9.68
N LEU A 267 3.06 18.28 -8.91
CA LEU A 267 2.33 18.85 -7.77
C LEU A 267 3.28 19.35 -6.68
N MET A 268 4.27 18.55 -6.31
CA MET A 268 5.21 18.85 -5.22
C MET A 268 6.12 20.01 -5.60
N ASN A 269 6.52 20.07 -6.88
CA ASN A 269 7.26 21.18 -7.42
C ASN A 269 6.41 22.47 -7.46
N LYS A 270 5.11 22.37 -7.82
CA LYS A 270 4.18 23.50 -7.84
C LYS A 270 4.02 24.10 -6.46
N VAL A 271 3.75 23.28 -5.43
CA VAL A 271 3.55 23.80 -4.07
C VAL A 271 4.82 24.36 -3.43
N SER A 272 6.00 23.96 -3.92
CA SER A 272 7.29 24.42 -3.37
C SER A 272 7.90 25.59 -4.16
N THR A 273 7.65 25.68 -5.47
CA THR A 273 8.33 26.64 -6.37
C THR A 273 7.39 27.42 -7.29
N GLY A 274 6.12 27.01 -7.40
CA GLY A 274 5.15 27.55 -8.36
C GLY A 274 5.19 26.92 -9.76
N SER A 275 6.15 26.04 -10.06
CA SER A 275 6.24 25.36 -11.37
C SER A 275 5.50 24.03 -11.41
N GLU A 276 4.66 23.83 -12.44
CA GLU A 276 3.96 22.56 -12.72
C GLU A 276 4.81 21.56 -13.53
N SER A 277 6.03 21.93 -13.93
CA SER A 277 6.95 21.00 -14.58
C SER A 277 7.59 20.06 -13.57
N TYR A 278 8.21 18.98 -14.05
CA TYR A 278 9.16 18.23 -13.24
C TYR A 278 10.32 19.13 -12.80
N ASN A 279 10.79 18.92 -11.56
CA ASN A 279 12.04 19.48 -11.09
C ASN A 279 13.21 18.55 -11.48
N GLN A 280 14.03 18.99 -12.43
CA GLN A 280 15.08 18.17 -13.01
C GLN A 280 16.13 17.71 -11.98
N GLU A 281 16.43 18.54 -10.98
CA GLU A 281 17.44 18.21 -9.97
C GLU A 281 16.96 17.10 -9.04
N TYR A 282 15.72 17.17 -8.56
CA TYR A 282 15.14 16.07 -7.78
C TYR A 282 14.97 14.80 -8.62
N CYS A 283 14.57 14.90 -9.89
CA CYS A 283 14.53 13.76 -10.80
C CYS A 283 15.93 13.13 -10.99
N ARG A 284 16.99 13.95 -11.07
CA ARG A 284 18.37 13.47 -11.16
C ARG A 284 18.78 12.73 -9.89
N LYS A 285 18.53 13.31 -8.70
CA LYS A 285 18.79 12.64 -7.41
C LYS A 285 18.03 11.31 -7.28
N ALA A 286 16.77 11.27 -7.72
CA ALA A 286 15.97 10.05 -7.76
C ALA A 286 16.59 9.00 -8.69
N ALA A 287 16.97 9.40 -9.90
CA ALA A 287 17.59 8.51 -10.88
C ALA A 287 18.92 7.92 -10.36
N GLU A 288 19.74 8.68 -9.65
CA GLU A 288 20.98 8.17 -9.04
C GLU A 288 20.71 7.17 -7.92
N ALA A 289 19.73 7.42 -7.05
CA ALA A 289 19.38 6.49 -5.95
C ALA A 289 18.84 5.16 -6.50
N PHE A 290 17.91 5.23 -7.46
CA PHE A 290 17.42 4.04 -8.15
C PHE A 290 18.51 3.36 -8.99
N GLY A 291 19.41 4.13 -9.59
CA GLY A 291 20.52 3.60 -10.37
C GLY A 291 21.53 2.83 -9.53
N GLU A 292 21.82 3.28 -8.30
CA GLU A 292 22.62 2.52 -7.32
C GLU A 292 21.95 1.17 -7.03
N LEU A 293 20.65 1.20 -6.72
CA LEU A 293 19.85 0.01 -6.43
C LEU A 293 19.85 -0.98 -7.60
N LEU A 294 19.46 -0.53 -8.79
CA LEU A 294 19.34 -1.37 -9.96
C LEU A 294 20.70 -1.94 -10.37
N THR A 295 21.80 -1.20 -10.22
CA THR A 295 23.14 -1.73 -10.48
C THR A 295 23.50 -2.89 -9.54
N LEU A 296 23.10 -2.86 -8.27
CA LEU A 296 23.30 -3.98 -7.35
C LEU A 296 22.45 -5.20 -7.76
N VAL A 297 21.21 -4.98 -8.16
CA VAL A 297 20.28 -6.02 -8.60
C VAL A 297 20.76 -6.68 -9.90
N GLU A 298 21.06 -5.90 -10.93
CA GLU A 298 21.53 -6.39 -12.24
C GLU A 298 22.86 -7.15 -12.15
N LYS A 299 23.72 -6.78 -11.19
CA LYS A 299 24.97 -7.50 -10.88
C LYS A 299 24.78 -8.74 -10.00
N LYS A 300 23.53 -9.10 -9.66
CA LYS A 300 23.18 -10.22 -8.78
C LYS A 300 23.84 -10.15 -7.40
N GLN A 301 24.00 -8.93 -6.88
CA GLN A 301 24.58 -8.69 -5.55
C GLN A 301 23.52 -8.62 -4.45
N THR A 302 22.24 -8.80 -4.81
CA THR A 302 21.09 -8.79 -3.89
C THR A 302 20.30 -10.09 -4.02
N GLN A 303 19.37 -10.29 -3.10
CA GLN A 303 18.37 -11.36 -3.10
C GLN A 303 17.18 -11.10 -4.03
N TYR A 304 17.11 -9.92 -4.66
CA TYR A 304 15.95 -9.50 -5.43
C TYR A 304 16.12 -9.71 -6.93
N SER A 305 15.04 -10.10 -7.58
CA SER A 305 14.92 -10.23 -9.04
C SER A 305 13.46 -10.15 -9.47
N LEU A 306 13.21 -9.68 -10.69
CA LEU A 306 11.88 -9.80 -11.29
C LEU A 306 11.50 -11.28 -11.38
N VAL A 307 10.25 -11.59 -11.08
CA VAL A 307 9.73 -12.95 -11.33
C VAL A 307 9.42 -13.13 -12.80
N ASP A 308 9.54 -14.37 -13.26
CA ASP A 308 9.04 -14.77 -14.57
C ASP A 308 7.51 -14.58 -14.62
N PHE A 309 6.98 -14.27 -15.80
CA PHE A 309 5.56 -13.94 -15.93
C PHE A 309 4.63 -15.12 -15.64
N GLU A 310 5.12 -16.36 -15.81
CA GLU A 310 4.39 -17.57 -15.42
C GLU A 310 4.14 -17.64 -13.90
N ASP A 311 5.04 -17.05 -13.11
CA ASP A 311 4.95 -16.98 -11.64
C ASP A 311 4.40 -15.62 -11.15
N TYR A 312 3.85 -14.79 -12.04
CA TYR A 312 3.43 -13.42 -11.72
C TYR A 312 2.38 -13.35 -10.59
N SER A 313 1.50 -14.34 -10.49
CA SER A 313 0.51 -14.43 -9.42
C SER A 313 1.12 -14.58 -8.03
N ASP A 314 2.32 -15.17 -7.90
CA ASP A 314 3.01 -15.35 -6.61
C ASP A 314 3.42 -14.02 -5.95
N LEU A 315 3.37 -12.92 -6.69
CA LEU A 315 3.55 -11.57 -6.16
C LEU A 315 2.36 -11.11 -5.30
N PHE A 316 1.17 -11.62 -5.58
CA PHE A 316 -0.09 -11.09 -5.07
C PHE A 316 -0.82 -12.07 -4.17
N TYR A 317 -0.78 -13.37 -4.50
CA TYR A 317 -1.36 -14.42 -3.67
C TYR A 317 -0.56 -15.72 -3.70
N THR A 318 -0.69 -16.51 -2.64
CA THR A 318 -0.24 -17.91 -2.61
C THR A 318 -1.42 -18.82 -2.27
N TYR A 319 -1.37 -20.04 -2.81
CA TYR A 319 -2.44 -21.03 -2.71
C TYR A 319 -1.83 -22.42 -2.60
N GLY A 320 -2.16 -23.16 -1.54
CA GLY A 320 -1.58 -24.48 -1.26
C GLY A 320 -0.10 -24.45 -0.86
N LYS A 321 0.42 -23.29 -0.46
CA LYS A 321 1.83 -23.06 -0.09
C LYS A 321 2.00 -22.81 1.41
N ASN A 322 1.22 -23.49 2.26
CA ASN A 322 1.28 -23.38 3.73
C ASN A 322 1.23 -21.92 4.24
N ALA A 323 0.27 -21.14 3.73
CA ALA A 323 0.09 -19.70 4.01
C ALA A 323 1.33 -18.81 3.77
N GLN A 324 2.27 -19.24 2.91
CA GLN A 324 3.46 -18.45 2.56
C GLN A 324 3.08 -17.04 2.11
N MET A 325 3.78 -16.03 2.63
CA MET A 325 3.51 -14.65 2.26
C MET A 325 3.86 -14.38 0.77
N PRO A 326 2.91 -13.88 -0.04
CA PRO A 326 3.16 -13.53 -1.45
C PRO A 326 4.20 -12.42 -1.61
N GLY A 327 4.97 -12.48 -2.69
CA GLY A 327 5.98 -11.48 -3.04
C GLY A 327 7.22 -12.04 -3.74
N SER A 328 7.48 -13.34 -3.57
CA SER A 328 8.62 -14.05 -4.19
C SER A 328 9.93 -13.26 -4.09
N THR A 329 10.75 -13.21 -5.14
CA THR A 329 12.00 -12.44 -5.21
C THR A 329 11.81 -10.97 -5.56
N GLU A 330 10.58 -10.51 -5.87
CA GLU A 330 10.34 -9.17 -6.42
C GLU A 330 9.88 -8.17 -5.36
N ALA A 331 9.18 -8.63 -4.31
CA ALA A 331 8.68 -7.76 -3.25
C ALA A 331 9.84 -7.17 -2.42
N LEU A 332 9.91 -5.84 -2.37
CA LEU A 332 10.93 -5.12 -1.60
C LEU A 332 10.43 -4.81 -0.20
N PHE A 333 9.28 -4.16 -0.06
CA PHE A 333 8.81 -3.68 1.25
C PHE A 333 7.38 -4.15 1.55
N ARG A 334 7.25 -4.88 2.67
CA ARG A 334 6.01 -5.50 3.16
C ARG A 334 5.98 -5.38 4.70
N GLY A 335 4.79 -5.34 5.28
CA GLY A 335 4.55 -5.25 6.71
C GLY A 335 4.17 -6.59 7.35
N LEU A 336 4.06 -6.60 8.68
CA LEU A 336 3.60 -7.76 9.42
C LEU A 336 2.11 -8.05 9.17
N VAL A 337 1.77 -9.32 9.04
CA VAL A 337 0.40 -9.80 8.85
C VAL A 337 -0.10 -10.44 10.14
N ALA A 338 -1.27 -10.03 10.62
CA ALA A 338 -1.92 -10.58 11.81
C ALA A 338 -2.32 -12.06 11.61
N ASP A 339 -3.06 -12.34 10.53
CA ASP A 339 -3.43 -13.68 10.08
C ASP A 339 -3.45 -13.68 8.54
N GLY A 340 -2.56 -14.45 7.91
CA GLY A 340 -2.43 -14.49 6.45
C GLY A 340 -3.64 -15.12 5.75
N TRP A 341 -4.27 -16.11 6.37
CA TRP A 341 -5.35 -16.89 5.75
C TRP A 341 -6.72 -16.26 5.99
N GLN A 342 -7.08 -15.97 7.25
CA GLN A 342 -8.42 -15.47 7.58
C GLN A 342 -8.69 -14.12 6.92
N ASN A 343 -7.70 -13.23 6.91
CA ASN A 343 -7.84 -11.88 6.39
C ASN A 343 -7.99 -11.85 4.86
N SER A 344 -7.42 -12.85 4.19
CA SER A 344 -7.52 -13.01 2.74
C SER A 344 -8.87 -13.63 2.36
N THR A 345 -9.26 -14.69 3.08
CA THR A 345 -10.45 -15.51 2.81
C THR A 345 -11.75 -14.79 3.12
N PHE A 346 -11.91 -14.29 4.35
CA PHE A 346 -13.17 -13.68 4.82
C PHE A 346 -13.22 -12.17 4.55
N GLY A 347 -12.30 -11.68 3.72
CA GLY A 347 -12.24 -10.28 3.36
C GLY A 347 -11.90 -10.05 1.91
N LEU A 348 -10.59 -9.98 1.63
CA LEU A 348 -10.07 -9.49 0.36
C LEU A 348 -10.51 -10.31 -0.86
N ALA A 349 -10.59 -11.63 -0.74
CA ALA A 349 -11.00 -12.49 -1.85
C ALA A 349 -12.48 -12.27 -2.21
N LEU A 350 -13.35 -12.12 -1.21
CA LEU A 350 -14.80 -12.05 -1.40
C LEU A 350 -15.23 -10.78 -2.12
N GLN A 351 -14.48 -9.67 -2.03
CA GLN A 351 -14.84 -8.42 -2.72
C GLN A 351 -14.56 -8.43 -4.23
N PHE A 352 -13.87 -9.44 -4.75
CA PHE A 352 -13.55 -9.57 -6.18
C PHE A 352 -14.39 -10.61 -6.92
N VAL A 353 -15.22 -11.37 -6.18
CA VAL A 353 -16.06 -12.43 -6.73
C VAL A 353 -17.53 -12.01 -6.66
N PRO A 354 -18.30 -12.01 -7.77
CA PRO A 354 -19.71 -11.64 -7.75
C PRO A 354 -20.54 -12.57 -6.85
N ALA A 355 -21.65 -12.07 -6.28
CA ALA A 355 -22.53 -12.84 -5.39
C ALA A 355 -23.04 -14.16 -6.00
N SER A 356 -23.25 -14.21 -7.32
CA SER A 356 -23.66 -15.45 -8.00
C SER A 356 -22.63 -16.60 -7.85
N TYR A 357 -21.36 -16.30 -7.54
CA TYR A 357 -20.25 -17.25 -7.43
C TYR A 357 -19.75 -17.46 -5.99
N LYS A 358 -20.32 -16.78 -4.98
CA LYS A 358 -19.94 -16.91 -3.56
C LYS A 358 -21.16 -17.13 -2.66
N LYS A 359 -20.92 -17.46 -1.38
CA LYS A 359 -21.98 -17.81 -0.41
C LYS A 359 -22.60 -16.59 0.29
N GLU A 360 -21.92 -15.46 0.30
CA GLU A 360 -22.31 -14.24 1.03
C GLU A 360 -22.33 -13.01 0.12
N ASN A 361 -23.13 -12.01 0.49
CA ASN A 361 -23.25 -10.75 -0.24
C ASN A 361 -22.27 -9.68 0.32
N ASN A 362 -20.99 -9.78 -0.05
CA ASN A 362 -19.98 -8.76 0.26
C ASN A 362 -19.93 -7.67 -0.82
N PRO A 363 -19.51 -6.43 -0.49
CA PRO A 363 -19.30 -5.37 -1.47
C PRO A 363 -18.43 -5.83 -2.64
N GLN A 364 -18.86 -5.52 -3.87
CA GLN A 364 -18.09 -5.84 -5.07
C GLN A 364 -17.23 -4.65 -5.49
N LEU A 365 -15.94 -4.89 -5.72
CA LEU A 365 -15.02 -3.92 -6.30
C LEU A 365 -14.74 -4.34 -7.75
N SER A 366 -15.11 -3.49 -8.71
CA SER A 366 -15.01 -3.77 -10.13
C SER A 366 -13.97 -2.87 -10.81
N PRO A 367 -13.06 -3.41 -11.64
CA PRO A 367 -12.25 -2.63 -12.58
C PRO A 367 -13.11 -1.67 -13.41
N THR A 368 -12.75 -0.39 -13.47
CA THR A 368 -13.46 0.54 -14.36
C THR A 368 -13.05 0.30 -15.81
N ALA A 369 -13.99 0.46 -16.73
CA ALA A 369 -13.73 0.18 -18.14
C ALA A 369 -12.68 1.12 -18.76
N ASN A 370 -12.62 2.38 -18.32
CA ASN A 370 -11.61 3.33 -18.77
C ASN A 370 -10.22 2.98 -18.25
N TYR A 371 -10.12 2.42 -17.04
CA TYR A 371 -8.83 1.92 -16.56
C TYR A 371 -8.39 0.64 -17.29
N VAL A 372 -9.33 -0.29 -17.53
CA VAL A 372 -9.08 -1.50 -18.32
C VAL A 372 -8.62 -1.18 -19.76
N HIS A 373 -8.96 -0.01 -20.28
CA HIS A 373 -8.48 0.47 -21.58
C HIS A 373 -6.96 0.69 -21.63
N TYR A 374 -6.30 0.96 -20.49
CA TYR A 374 -4.84 1.16 -20.45
C TYR A 374 -4.06 -0.10 -20.81
N TYR A 375 -4.64 -1.29 -20.58
CA TYR A 375 -4.12 -2.55 -21.10
C TYR A 375 -4.23 -2.53 -22.62
N GLY A 376 -3.13 -2.24 -23.31
CA GLY A 376 -3.10 -2.11 -24.75
C GLY A 376 -3.23 -3.45 -25.48
N MET A 377 -2.65 -3.48 -26.68
CA MET A 377 -2.48 -4.69 -27.49
C MET A 377 -1.13 -5.35 -27.19
N ALA A 378 -0.97 -6.64 -27.52
CA ALA A 378 0.28 -7.37 -27.32
C ALA A 378 1.48 -6.78 -28.09
N ASN A 379 1.20 -6.08 -29.21
CA ASN A 379 2.19 -5.27 -29.94
C ASN A 379 2.60 -3.99 -29.21
N GLY A 380 2.18 -3.82 -27.96
CA GLY A 380 2.60 -2.73 -27.11
C GLY A 380 1.90 -1.40 -27.39
N LEU A 381 0.97 -1.30 -28.33
CA LEU A 381 0.28 -0.05 -28.65
C LEU A 381 -0.97 0.18 -27.77
N PRO A 382 -1.33 1.44 -27.45
CA PRO A 382 -2.64 1.79 -26.88
C PRO A 382 -3.80 1.36 -27.80
N LEU A 383 -5.01 1.15 -27.27
CA LEU A 383 -6.14 0.68 -28.10
C LEU A 383 -6.67 1.77 -29.05
N ASP A 384 -6.52 3.05 -28.69
CA ASP A 384 -6.89 4.21 -29.50
C ASP A 384 -5.84 4.56 -30.57
N ASP A 385 -4.72 3.85 -30.57
CA ASP A 385 -3.72 3.92 -31.62
C ASP A 385 -4.22 3.23 -32.90
N GLN A 386 -4.12 3.91 -34.04
CA GLN A 386 -4.59 3.40 -35.33
C GLN A 386 -3.85 2.14 -35.79
N GLU A 387 -2.62 1.94 -35.34
CA GLU A 387 -1.79 0.77 -35.69
C GLU A 387 -1.95 -0.38 -34.67
N SER A 388 -2.75 -0.19 -33.61
CA SER A 388 -2.99 -1.21 -32.59
C SER A 388 -3.68 -2.46 -33.14
N LYS A 389 -4.50 -2.29 -34.18
CA LYS A 389 -5.40 -3.30 -34.75
C LYS A 389 -6.48 -3.79 -33.76
N TRP A 390 -6.76 -3.02 -32.71
CA TRP A 390 -7.86 -3.34 -31.80
C TRP A 390 -9.21 -3.22 -32.52
N ASP A 391 -10.02 -4.28 -32.43
CA ASP A 391 -11.36 -4.33 -33.01
C ASP A 391 -12.40 -4.34 -31.89
N LYS A 392 -13.26 -3.31 -31.86
CA LYS A 392 -14.35 -3.21 -30.88
C LYS A 392 -15.37 -4.35 -30.95
N ASN A 393 -15.45 -5.07 -32.08
CA ASN A 393 -16.32 -6.24 -32.22
C ASN A 393 -15.64 -7.52 -31.70
N HIS A 394 -14.34 -7.49 -31.46
CA HIS A 394 -13.55 -8.56 -30.81
C HIS A 394 -12.65 -7.94 -29.72
N PRO A 395 -13.23 -7.27 -28.71
CA PRO A 395 -12.50 -6.34 -27.84
C PRO A 395 -11.44 -7.02 -26.95
N TRP A 396 -11.50 -8.34 -26.83
CA TRP A 396 -10.64 -9.17 -25.99
C TRP A 396 -9.47 -9.81 -26.73
N LYS A 397 -9.45 -9.72 -28.06
CA LYS A 397 -8.46 -10.41 -28.89
C LYS A 397 -7.11 -9.68 -28.89
N GLY A 398 -6.02 -10.41 -28.70
CA GLY A 398 -4.65 -9.90 -28.90
C GLY A 398 -4.22 -8.76 -27.96
N ARG A 399 -4.77 -8.73 -26.74
CA ARG A 399 -4.48 -7.72 -25.71
C ARG A 399 -3.12 -7.97 -25.04
N ASP A 400 -2.64 -6.99 -24.30
CA ASP A 400 -1.51 -7.13 -23.37
C ASP A 400 -1.69 -8.40 -22.50
N PRO A 401 -0.70 -9.31 -22.37
CA PRO A 401 -0.87 -10.53 -21.58
C PRO A 401 -1.32 -10.31 -20.14
N ARG A 402 -0.96 -9.17 -19.53
CA ARG A 402 -1.42 -8.79 -18.18
C ARG A 402 -2.92 -8.54 -18.12
N PHE A 403 -3.58 -8.16 -19.22
CA PHE A 403 -5.05 -8.07 -19.29
C PHE A 403 -5.70 -9.41 -18.93
N TYR A 404 -5.19 -10.52 -19.47
CA TYR A 404 -5.74 -11.85 -19.24
C TYR A 404 -5.43 -12.39 -17.84
N HIS A 405 -4.35 -11.91 -17.21
CA HIS A 405 -4.03 -12.22 -15.82
C HIS A 405 -4.92 -11.42 -14.85
N ASP A 406 -4.89 -10.08 -14.99
CA ASP A 406 -5.47 -9.15 -14.03
C ASP A 406 -6.99 -9.02 -14.16
N ILE A 407 -7.53 -9.12 -15.37
CA ILE A 407 -8.93 -8.82 -15.68
C ILE A 407 -9.67 -10.09 -16.11
N ARG A 408 -10.84 -10.30 -15.51
CA ARG A 408 -11.83 -11.24 -16.06
C ARG A 408 -12.80 -10.45 -16.93
N PHE A 409 -12.89 -10.85 -18.19
CA PHE A 409 -13.78 -10.32 -19.22
C PHE A 409 -14.85 -11.36 -19.58
N ASP A 410 -15.80 -11.00 -20.45
CA ASP A 410 -16.91 -11.88 -20.81
C ASP A 410 -16.43 -13.24 -21.33
N GLY A 411 -16.98 -14.31 -20.74
CA GLY A 411 -16.60 -15.70 -21.04
C GLY A 411 -15.38 -16.21 -20.27
N SER A 412 -14.70 -15.38 -19.47
CA SER A 412 -13.59 -15.85 -18.63
C SER A 412 -14.06 -16.97 -17.69
N PRO A 413 -13.27 -18.04 -17.50
CA PRO A 413 -13.58 -19.09 -16.54
C PRO A 413 -13.73 -18.52 -15.13
N MET A 414 -14.77 -18.97 -14.42
CA MET A 414 -15.05 -18.60 -13.02
C MET A 414 -14.98 -19.81 -12.07
N VAL A 415 -14.82 -21.00 -12.64
CA VAL A 415 -14.58 -22.27 -11.93
C VAL A 415 -13.44 -23.01 -12.61
N SER A 416 -12.70 -23.82 -11.84
CA SER A 416 -11.56 -24.59 -12.35
C SER A 416 -11.97 -25.80 -13.20
N ASP A 417 -13.15 -26.37 -12.94
CA ASP A 417 -13.72 -27.47 -13.71
C ASP A 417 -15.24 -27.31 -13.82
N ALA A 418 -15.71 -26.90 -15.00
CA ALA A 418 -17.14 -26.73 -15.30
C ALA A 418 -17.95 -28.03 -15.23
N LYS A 419 -17.30 -29.20 -15.19
CA LYS A 419 -17.96 -30.51 -15.07
C LYS A 419 -18.23 -30.91 -13.63
N LYS A 420 -17.53 -30.33 -12.64
CA LYS A 420 -17.91 -30.47 -11.24
C LYS A 420 -19.29 -29.85 -11.08
N ASP A 421 -20.24 -30.64 -10.59
CA ASP A 421 -21.60 -30.16 -10.32
C ASP A 421 -22.33 -29.51 -11.51
N SER A 422 -22.20 -30.10 -12.71
CA SER A 422 -22.76 -29.57 -13.98
C SER A 422 -24.24 -29.12 -13.95
N LYS A 423 -25.06 -29.61 -13.02
CA LYS A 423 -26.44 -29.16 -12.84
C LYS A 423 -26.57 -27.80 -12.16
N GLU A 424 -25.64 -27.43 -11.26
CA GLU A 424 -25.63 -26.14 -10.56
C GLU A 424 -24.68 -25.12 -11.20
N VAL A 425 -23.60 -25.59 -11.84
CA VAL A 425 -22.60 -24.71 -12.46
C VAL A 425 -23.08 -24.12 -13.78
N GLY A 426 -23.60 -24.91 -14.73
CA GLY A 426 -24.22 -24.42 -15.97
C GLY A 426 -23.59 -23.15 -16.59
N ASP A 427 -24.40 -22.12 -16.81
CA ASP A 427 -23.99 -20.82 -17.37
C ASP A 427 -23.11 -19.98 -16.41
N LEU A 428 -22.96 -20.41 -15.15
CA LEU A 428 -22.03 -19.85 -14.16
C LEU A 428 -20.65 -20.52 -14.22
N ALA A 429 -20.36 -21.37 -15.20
CA ALA A 429 -18.99 -21.82 -15.45
C ALA A 429 -18.06 -20.66 -15.88
N VAL A 430 -18.65 -19.62 -16.48
CA VAL A 430 -17.96 -18.46 -17.04
C VAL A 430 -18.58 -17.16 -16.53
N ALA A 431 -17.83 -16.06 -16.61
CA ALA A 431 -18.35 -14.73 -16.31
C ALA A 431 -19.20 -14.23 -17.49
N SER A 432 -20.53 -14.18 -17.35
CA SER A 432 -21.38 -13.55 -18.36
C SER A 432 -21.55 -12.06 -18.06
N LEU A 433 -20.76 -11.25 -18.75
CA LEU A 433 -20.57 -9.81 -18.54
C LEU A 433 -21.19 -8.94 -19.65
N TYR A 434 -21.78 -9.54 -20.68
CA TYR A 434 -22.66 -8.82 -21.62
C TYR A 434 -23.84 -8.16 -20.88
N THR A 435 -24.45 -7.14 -21.45
CA THR A 435 -25.56 -6.42 -20.81
C THR A 435 -26.74 -7.35 -20.53
N GLY A 436 -27.04 -7.56 -19.24
CA GLY A 436 -28.06 -8.51 -18.76
C GLY A 436 -27.52 -9.89 -18.34
N GLY A 437 -26.21 -10.12 -18.47
CA GLY A 437 -25.56 -11.37 -18.05
C GLY A 437 -25.52 -11.56 -16.53
N ASN A 438 -25.36 -12.81 -16.09
CA ASN A 438 -25.46 -13.23 -14.69
C ASN A 438 -24.38 -12.66 -13.74
N ALA A 439 -23.28 -12.13 -14.28
CA ALA A 439 -22.22 -11.49 -13.51
C ALA A 439 -22.34 -9.96 -13.53
N ARG A 440 -23.35 -9.39 -14.20
CA ARG A 440 -23.66 -7.96 -14.23
C ARG A 440 -24.71 -7.64 -13.18
N ASP A 441 -24.32 -6.87 -12.18
CA ASP A 441 -25.22 -6.34 -11.16
C ASP A 441 -24.59 -5.09 -10.55
N ASP A 442 -25.42 -4.10 -10.17
CA ASP A 442 -24.90 -2.82 -9.67
C ASP A 442 -24.43 -2.87 -8.21
N GLN A 443 -24.89 -3.85 -7.44
CA GLN A 443 -24.70 -3.96 -6.00
C GLN A 443 -23.66 -5.03 -5.64
N PHE A 444 -23.85 -6.24 -6.16
CA PHE A 444 -23.10 -7.44 -5.81
C PHE A 444 -22.43 -8.13 -7.00
N GLY A 445 -22.41 -7.50 -8.18
CA GLY A 445 -21.75 -7.99 -9.38
C GLY A 445 -20.94 -6.91 -10.10
N SER A 446 -20.59 -7.18 -11.35
CA SER A 446 -19.84 -6.23 -12.16
C SER A 446 -20.72 -5.07 -12.58
N ARG A 447 -20.37 -3.88 -12.10
CA ARG A 447 -20.92 -2.59 -12.57
C ARG A 447 -20.40 -2.19 -13.95
N THR A 448 -19.26 -2.72 -14.34
CA THR A 448 -18.44 -2.15 -15.41
C THR A 448 -18.33 -3.00 -16.66
N GLY A 449 -18.71 -4.28 -16.60
CA GLY A 449 -18.45 -5.26 -17.66
C GLY A 449 -17.11 -6.00 -17.47
N PHE A 450 -16.44 -5.79 -16.33
CA PHE A 450 -15.18 -6.42 -15.95
C PHE A 450 -15.18 -6.84 -14.47
N LEU A 451 -14.39 -7.86 -14.15
CA LEU A 451 -14.10 -8.27 -12.77
C LEU A 451 -12.58 -8.33 -12.56
N LEU A 452 -12.13 -8.15 -11.32
CA LEU A 452 -10.71 -8.21 -10.98
C LEU A 452 -10.29 -9.66 -10.70
N GLY A 453 -9.30 -10.15 -11.44
CA GLY A 453 -8.71 -11.48 -11.28
C GLY A 453 -7.31 -11.47 -10.64
N LYS A 454 -6.65 -10.31 -10.55
CA LYS A 454 -5.24 -10.18 -10.12
C LYS A 454 -4.90 -10.82 -8.77
N PHE A 455 -5.80 -10.67 -7.79
CA PHE A 455 -5.55 -11.08 -6.40
C PHE A 455 -6.09 -12.45 -6.02
N ILE A 456 -6.82 -13.13 -6.93
CA ILE A 456 -7.52 -14.36 -6.59
C ILE A 456 -7.31 -15.46 -7.64
N PRO A 457 -7.12 -16.72 -7.23
CA PRO A 457 -7.16 -17.83 -8.16
C PRO A 457 -8.59 -18.05 -8.66
N VAL A 458 -8.75 -18.68 -9.83
CA VAL A 458 -10.07 -19.05 -10.37
C VAL A 458 -10.87 -19.96 -9.43
N THR A 459 -10.18 -20.71 -8.57
CA THR A 459 -10.79 -21.59 -7.56
C THR A 459 -11.44 -20.82 -6.39
N ALA A 460 -11.24 -19.51 -6.28
CA ALA A 460 -11.94 -18.67 -5.33
C ALA A 460 -13.41 -18.50 -5.75
N ASN A 461 -14.19 -19.57 -5.62
CA ASN A 461 -15.63 -19.64 -5.88
C ASN A 461 -16.28 -20.69 -4.94
N LYS A 462 -17.62 -20.69 -4.85
CA LYS A 462 -18.37 -21.54 -3.92
C LYS A 462 -18.36 -23.04 -4.25
N TRP A 463 -17.94 -23.42 -5.46
CA TRP A 463 -17.89 -24.81 -5.92
C TRP A 463 -16.51 -25.43 -5.72
N ASP A 464 -15.44 -24.71 -6.05
CA ASP A 464 -14.07 -25.17 -5.85
C ASP A 464 -13.56 -24.93 -4.42
N GLU A 465 -14.20 -24.03 -3.68
CA GLU A 465 -13.87 -23.68 -2.30
C GLU A 465 -12.38 -23.33 -2.10
N GLY A 466 -11.79 -22.58 -3.05
CA GLY A 466 -10.38 -22.16 -3.00
C GLY A 466 -10.06 -21.21 -1.83
N TRP A 467 -11.08 -20.58 -1.25
CA TRP A 467 -10.96 -19.84 0.01
C TRP A 467 -11.20 -20.73 1.25
N GLY A 468 -11.31 -22.05 1.08
CA GLY A 468 -11.50 -22.98 2.18
C GLY A 468 -10.29 -23.04 3.13
N TRP A 469 -10.41 -23.85 4.17
CA TRP A 469 -9.34 -24.04 5.16
C TRP A 469 -8.07 -24.69 4.58
N SER A 470 -8.24 -25.71 3.74
CA SER A 470 -7.12 -26.52 3.23
C SER A 470 -6.17 -25.74 2.30
N PRO A 471 -6.64 -24.92 1.35
CA PRO A 471 -5.74 -24.20 0.46
C PRO A 471 -4.95 -23.06 1.11
N GLN A 472 -5.38 -22.58 2.27
CA GLN A 472 -4.72 -21.48 3.00
C GLN A 472 -4.38 -20.28 2.10
N LEU A 473 -5.36 -19.80 1.32
CA LEU A 473 -5.19 -18.64 0.45
C LEU A 473 -4.66 -17.45 1.24
N HIS A 474 -3.51 -16.93 0.83
CA HIS A 474 -2.89 -15.74 1.42
C HIS A 474 -2.69 -14.71 0.33
N ILE A 475 -3.34 -13.55 0.46
CA ILE A 475 -3.23 -12.40 -0.45
C ILE A 475 -2.44 -11.31 0.27
N TYR A 476 -1.49 -10.67 -0.40
CA TYR A 476 -0.76 -9.52 0.16
C TYR A 476 -0.36 -8.53 -0.92
N CYS A 477 -0.58 -7.24 -0.67
CA CYS A 477 -0.15 -6.16 -1.57
C CYS A 477 1.11 -5.52 -1.01
N SER A 478 2.22 -5.62 -1.75
CA SER A 478 3.49 -5.01 -1.36
C SER A 478 3.43 -3.49 -1.47
N TYR A 479 4.09 -2.75 -0.58
CA TYR A 479 4.21 -1.29 -0.67
C TYR A 479 5.17 -0.85 -1.78
N MET A 480 6.11 -1.73 -2.12
CA MET A 480 7.11 -1.54 -3.14
C MET A 480 7.61 -2.90 -3.62
N ARG A 481 7.73 -3.03 -4.94
CA ARG A 481 8.36 -4.19 -5.60
C ARG A 481 9.31 -3.71 -6.68
N LEU A 482 10.17 -4.59 -7.16
CA LEU A 482 11.23 -4.22 -8.08
C LEU A 482 10.70 -3.60 -9.40
N ALA A 483 9.54 -4.03 -9.92
CA ALA A 483 8.96 -3.36 -11.09
C ALA A 483 8.61 -1.88 -10.84
N ASP A 484 8.18 -1.51 -9.62
CA ASP A 484 7.97 -0.10 -9.23
C ASP A 484 9.29 0.67 -9.40
N ILE A 485 10.42 0.10 -8.98
CA ILE A 485 11.75 0.71 -9.10
C ILE A 485 12.15 0.94 -10.57
N TYR A 486 11.98 -0.03 -11.46
CA TYR A 486 12.32 0.16 -12.88
C TYR A 486 11.50 1.28 -13.51
N LEU A 487 10.20 1.36 -13.20
CA LEU A 487 9.32 2.38 -13.76
C LEU A 487 9.59 3.77 -13.15
N MET A 488 9.82 3.86 -11.84
CA MET A 488 10.23 5.11 -11.20
C MET A 488 11.61 5.58 -11.67
N TYR A 489 12.54 4.65 -11.93
CA TYR A 489 13.84 4.97 -12.54
C TYR A 489 13.66 5.52 -13.96
N ALA A 490 12.84 4.87 -14.79
CA ALA A 490 12.56 5.34 -16.15
C ALA A 490 11.99 6.77 -16.13
N GLU A 491 11.02 7.02 -15.25
CA GLU A 491 10.43 8.34 -15.08
C GLU A 491 11.45 9.39 -14.61
N ALA A 492 12.22 9.07 -13.57
CA ALA A 492 13.23 9.95 -13.01
C ALA A 492 14.33 10.28 -14.03
N ALA A 493 14.91 9.27 -14.69
CA ALA A 493 15.98 9.45 -15.65
C ALA A 493 15.53 10.21 -16.90
N ALA A 494 14.31 9.96 -17.39
CA ALA A 494 13.77 10.67 -18.53
C ALA A 494 13.52 12.15 -18.20
N ASN A 495 12.91 12.45 -17.06
CA ASN A 495 12.59 13.83 -16.69
C ASN A 495 13.79 14.62 -16.16
N ALA A 496 14.84 13.95 -15.65
CA ALA A 496 16.12 14.59 -15.32
C ALA A 496 16.85 15.11 -16.56
N THR A 497 16.68 14.46 -17.71
CA THR A 497 17.44 14.73 -18.95
C THR A 497 16.59 15.28 -20.09
N GLY A 498 15.26 15.19 -19.99
CA GLY A 498 14.32 15.52 -21.06
C GLY A 498 14.30 14.51 -22.21
N SER A 499 14.79 13.27 -22.02
CA SER A 499 14.94 12.27 -23.09
C SER A 499 14.62 10.85 -22.66
N SER A 500 13.98 10.08 -23.55
CA SER A 500 13.76 8.62 -23.39
C SER A 500 15.05 7.81 -23.32
N THR A 501 16.17 8.37 -23.79
CA THR A 501 17.52 7.77 -23.69
C THR A 501 18.30 8.23 -22.46
N GLY A 502 17.70 9.06 -21.61
CA GLY A 502 18.27 9.51 -20.34
C GLY A 502 18.66 8.35 -19.42
N LYS A 503 19.70 8.54 -18.61
CA LYS A 503 20.16 7.58 -17.60
C LYS A 503 20.86 8.28 -16.45
N SER A 504 20.93 7.62 -15.30
CA SER A 504 21.80 8.02 -14.20
C SER A 504 23.28 7.76 -14.52
N THR A 505 24.18 8.35 -13.74
CA THR A 505 25.62 8.16 -13.90
C THR A 505 26.10 6.78 -13.44
N ASN A 506 25.34 6.12 -12.56
CA ASN A 506 25.71 4.87 -11.90
C ASN A 506 24.91 3.65 -12.40
N CYS A 507 24.03 3.79 -13.39
CA CYS A 507 23.27 2.68 -14.00
C CYS A 507 23.49 2.62 -15.51
N THR A 508 23.53 1.40 -16.06
CA THR A 508 23.68 1.17 -17.50
C THR A 508 22.38 1.32 -18.27
N LEU A 509 21.23 1.16 -17.61
CA LEU A 509 19.92 1.24 -18.25
C LEU A 509 19.57 2.69 -18.59
N THR A 510 19.13 2.92 -19.84
CA THR A 510 18.38 4.13 -20.18
C THR A 510 16.95 4.03 -19.66
N ALA A 511 16.24 5.16 -19.63
CA ALA A 511 14.83 5.19 -19.26
C ALA A 511 13.99 4.26 -20.16
N LEU A 512 14.21 4.31 -21.47
CA LEU A 512 13.58 3.41 -22.44
C LEU A 512 13.95 1.93 -22.21
N ALA A 513 15.21 1.63 -21.84
CA ALA A 513 15.60 0.26 -21.54
C ALA A 513 14.91 -0.25 -20.27
N ALA A 514 14.80 0.57 -19.22
CA ALA A 514 14.18 0.19 -17.96
C ALA A 514 12.67 -0.11 -18.11
N ILE A 515 11.92 0.73 -18.83
CA ILE A 515 10.51 0.46 -19.12
C ILE A 515 10.35 -0.81 -19.98
N ASN A 516 11.23 -1.00 -20.97
CA ASN A 516 11.17 -2.18 -21.84
C ASN A 516 11.55 -3.48 -21.12
N THR A 517 12.32 -3.44 -20.02
CA THR A 517 12.56 -4.61 -19.15
C THR A 517 11.23 -5.16 -18.61
N ILE A 518 10.34 -4.27 -18.14
CA ILE A 518 9.02 -4.65 -17.59
C ILE A 518 8.11 -5.20 -18.68
N ARG A 519 8.04 -4.52 -19.82
CA ARG A 519 7.23 -4.95 -20.98
C ARG A 519 7.67 -6.30 -21.50
N LYS A 520 8.98 -6.49 -21.63
CA LYS A 520 9.56 -7.78 -22.06
C LYS A 520 9.21 -8.90 -21.09
N ARG A 521 9.28 -8.67 -19.77
CA ARG A 521 8.86 -9.67 -18.78
C ARG A 521 7.42 -10.09 -19.04
N ALA A 522 6.52 -9.14 -19.26
CA ALA A 522 5.10 -9.39 -19.51
C ALA A 522 4.78 -9.96 -20.91
N GLY A 523 5.77 -10.15 -21.78
CA GLY A 523 5.53 -10.62 -23.16
C GLY A 523 4.92 -9.58 -24.09
N VAL A 524 5.11 -8.28 -23.79
CA VAL A 524 4.62 -7.14 -24.58
C VAL A 524 5.77 -6.55 -25.38
N GLU A 525 5.52 -6.13 -26.62
CA GLU A 525 6.54 -5.41 -27.40
C GLU A 525 6.99 -4.12 -26.70
N GLY A 526 8.24 -3.71 -26.96
CA GLY A 526 8.78 -2.48 -26.38
C GLY A 526 7.97 -1.23 -26.75
N VAL A 527 8.24 -0.12 -26.05
CA VAL A 527 7.64 1.18 -26.40
C VAL A 527 7.97 1.50 -27.85
N ASN A 528 6.94 1.74 -28.67
CA ASN A 528 7.10 2.04 -30.08
C ASN A 528 7.80 3.39 -30.28
N ASP A 529 8.68 3.49 -31.29
CA ASP A 529 9.51 4.67 -31.55
C ASP A 529 8.71 5.97 -31.71
N LYS A 530 7.46 5.91 -32.16
CA LYS A 530 6.60 7.10 -32.25
C LYS A 530 6.30 7.75 -30.90
N TYR A 531 6.44 7.01 -29.81
CA TYR A 531 6.29 7.51 -28.43
C TYR A 531 7.61 7.89 -27.76
N THR A 532 8.77 7.68 -28.41
CA THR A 532 10.09 7.95 -27.81
C THR A 532 10.70 9.28 -28.25
N GLY A 533 10.15 9.90 -29.30
CA GLY A 533 10.65 11.12 -29.93
C GLY A 533 10.39 12.44 -29.17
N SER A 534 9.56 12.42 -28.12
CA SER A 534 9.41 13.57 -27.21
C SER A 534 9.23 13.09 -25.77
N ILE A 535 9.63 13.93 -24.82
CA ILE A 535 9.49 13.61 -23.39
C ILE A 535 8.03 13.47 -22.97
N ASP A 536 7.11 14.23 -23.56
CA ASP A 536 5.68 14.16 -23.22
C ASP A 536 5.03 12.86 -23.69
N LEU A 537 5.34 12.44 -24.93
CA LEU A 537 4.88 11.15 -25.46
C LEU A 537 5.49 10.00 -24.65
N PHE A 538 6.77 10.07 -24.32
CA PHE A 538 7.41 9.03 -23.54
C PHE A 538 6.85 8.96 -22.11
N ASN A 539 6.57 10.11 -21.50
CA ASN A 539 5.89 10.19 -20.21
C ASN A 539 4.45 9.63 -20.28
N SER A 540 3.73 9.77 -21.39
CA SER A 540 2.43 9.08 -21.53
C SER A 540 2.55 7.57 -21.49
N GLU A 541 3.61 7.02 -22.09
CA GLU A 541 3.88 5.58 -22.05
C GLU A 541 4.36 5.11 -20.68
N ILE A 542 5.19 5.90 -19.97
CA ILE A 542 5.54 5.62 -18.56
C ILE A 542 4.27 5.57 -17.70
N ARG A 543 3.37 6.55 -17.84
CA ARG A 543 2.10 6.59 -17.09
C ARG A 543 1.22 5.38 -17.39
N ARG A 544 1.16 4.96 -18.66
CA ARG A 544 0.36 3.79 -19.08
C ARG A 544 0.97 2.49 -18.58
N GLU A 545 2.28 2.32 -18.73
CA GLU A 545 2.98 1.12 -18.24
C GLU A 545 2.89 1.02 -16.72
N ARG A 546 2.99 2.14 -16.00
CA ARG A 546 2.77 2.18 -14.55
C ARG A 546 1.33 1.84 -14.16
N ALA A 547 0.33 2.28 -14.94
CA ALA A 547 -1.06 1.91 -14.72
C ALA A 547 -1.30 0.41 -14.91
N VAL A 548 -0.71 -0.19 -15.94
CA VAL A 548 -0.88 -1.61 -16.26
C VAL A 548 -0.10 -2.50 -15.30
N GLU A 549 1.19 -2.24 -15.12
CA GLU A 549 2.05 -3.07 -14.28
C GLU A 549 1.60 -3.05 -12.83
N LEU A 550 1.34 -1.85 -12.27
CA LEU A 550 1.01 -1.65 -10.86
C LEU A 550 -0.50 -1.57 -10.59
N ALA A 551 -1.33 -2.11 -11.50
CA ALA A 551 -2.78 -2.01 -11.41
C ALA A 551 -3.32 -2.55 -10.08
N TYR A 552 -4.20 -1.78 -9.42
CA TYR A 552 -4.89 -2.13 -8.17
C TYR A 552 -3.98 -2.34 -6.94
N GLU A 553 -2.73 -1.90 -7.00
CA GLU A 553 -1.74 -2.03 -5.92
C GLU A 553 -1.65 -0.77 -5.02
N GLY A 554 -2.65 0.14 -5.06
CA GLY A 554 -2.71 1.32 -4.19
C GLY A 554 -1.86 2.52 -4.61
N HIS A 555 -1.28 2.50 -5.83
CA HIS A 555 -0.41 3.58 -6.32
C HIS A 555 -1.16 4.69 -7.07
N ARG A 556 -2.28 4.35 -7.73
CA ARG A 556 -2.92 5.22 -8.73
C ARG A 556 -3.33 6.58 -8.18
N PHE A 557 -3.86 6.61 -6.95
CA PHE A 557 -4.29 7.86 -6.31
C PHE A 557 -3.15 8.86 -6.13
N THR A 558 -2.01 8.42 -5.59
CA THR A 558 -0.83 9.29 -5.40
C THR A 558 -0.17 9.64 -6.73
N ASP A 559 -0.19 8.74 -7.71
CA ASP A 559 0.34 8.98 -9.05
C ASP A 559 -0.44 10.09 -9.79
N LEU A 560 -1.77 10.02 -9.78
CA LEU A 560 -2.60 11.07 -10.38
C LEU A 560 -2.42 12.43 -9.69
N ARG A 561 -2.28 12.44 -8.36
CA ARG A 561 -2.05 13.67 -7.60
C ARG A 561 -0.70 14.27 -7.96
N ARG A 562 0.38 13.49 -7.88
CA ARG A 562 1.75 14.01 -8.13
C ARG A 562 1.93 14.51 -9.56
N TRP A 563 1.20 13.95 -10.53
CA TRP A 563 1.20 14.38 -11.94
C TRP A 563 0.27 15.55 -12.26
N LEU A 564 -0.49 16.10 -11.30
CA LEU A 564 -1.52 17.12 -11.55
C LEU A 564 -2.65 16.65 -12.51
N LEU A 565 -3.11 15.41 -12.34
CA LEU A 565 -4.10 14.77 -13.21
C LEU A 565 -5.40 14.37 -12.51
N ILE A 566 -5.45 14.31 -11.18
CA ILE A 566 -6.61 13.75 -10.46
C ILE A 566 -7.93 14.49 -10.76
N ASP A 567 -7.86 15.80 -11.01
CA ASP A 567 -9.00 16.66 -11.33
C ASP A 567 -9.23 16.86 -12.84
N LYS A 568 -8.56 16.08 -13.70
CA LYS A 568 -8.63 16.21 -15.17
C LYS A 568 -9.33 15.01 -15.81
N LYS A 569 -10.02 15.25 -16.94
CA LYS A 569 -10.46 14.16 -17.81
C LYS A 569 -9.25 13.48 -18.47
N PRO A 570 -9.30 12.16 -18.73
CA PRO A 570 -10.41 11.25 -18.44
C PRO A 570 -10.45 10.74 -16.99
N TYR A 571 -9.47 11.09 -16.16
CA TYR A 571 -9.33 10.55 -14.80
C TYR A 571 -10.51 10.88 -13.88
N THR A 572 -11.20 12.01 -14.06
CA THR A 572 -12.40 12.33 -13.28
C THR A 572 -13.62 11.46 -13.60
N GLU A 573 -13.57 10.59 -14.61
CA GLU A 573 -14.69 9.72 -14.99
C GLU A 573 -14.36 8.27 -14.67
N LYS A 574 -15.34 7.52 -14.18
CA LYS A 574 -15.32 6.05 -14.14
C LYS A 574 -16.39 5.53 -15.08
N THR A 575 -16.02 4.61 -15.96
CA THR A 575 -16.93 4.11 -17.01
C THR A 575 -17.21 2.62 -16.89
N ALA A 576 -18.33 2.19 -17.47
CA ALA A 576 -18.68 0.82 -17.78
C ALA A 576 -18.67 0.59 -19.30
N VAL A 577 -18.64 -0.67 -19.74
CA VAL A 577 -18.96 -1.07 -21.12
C VAL A 577 -20.29 -1.79 -21.19
N ASP A 578 -21.06 -1.44 -22.20
CA ASP A 578 -22.29 -2.12 -22.58
C ASP A 578 -22.08 -2.78 -23.95
N PHE A 579 -22.48 -4.04 -24.09
CA PHE A 579 -22.36 -4.84 -25.32
C PHE A 579 -23.28 -6.06 -25.27
N GLN A 580 -23.51 -6.67 -26.43
CA GLN A 580 -24.24 -7.93 -26.60
C GLN A 580 -23.34 -8.97 -27.29
N ARG A 581 -23.44 -10.24 -26.91
CA ARG A 581 -22.77 -11.33 -27.64
C ARG A 581 -23.38 -11.48 -29.03
N VAL A 582 -22.53 -11.75 -30.03
CA VAL A 582 -22.97 -12.14 -31.37
C VAL A 582 -22.85 -13.65 -31.47
N GLY A 583 -23.98 -14.34 -31.32
CA GLY A 583 -24.01 -15.80 -31.27
C GLY A 583 -23.58 -16.37 -29.92
N GLU A 584 -23.15 -17.63 -29.93
CA GLU A 584 -22.66 -18.34 -28.75
C GLU A 584 -21.25 -17.89 -28.35
N LEU A 585 -20.89 -18.15 -27.10
CA LEU A 585 -19.53 -17.91 -26.61
C LEU A 585 -18.53 -18.76 -27.42
N ALA A 586 -17.43 -18.16 -27.87
CA ALA A 586 -16.37 -18.88 -28.56
C ALA A 586 -15.62 -19.82 -27.61
N GLU A 587 -15.09 -20.93 -28.12
CA GLU A 587 -14.29 -21.88 -27.33
C GLU A 587 -13.10 -21.19 -26.63
N ASN A 588 -12.43 -20.28 -27.35
CA ASN A 588 -11.55 -19.29 -26.74
C ASN A 588 -12.35 -18.00 -26.52
N PRO A 589 -12.66 -17.61 -25.26
CA PRO A 589 -13.42 -16.39 -24.97
C PRO A 589 -12.83 -15.12 -25.59
N GLN A 590 -11.51 -15.08 -25.82
CA GLN A 590 -10.83 -13.93 -26.44
C GLN A 590 -11.30 -13.65 -27.88
N GLU A 591 -11.80 -14.68 -28.57
CA GLU A 591 -12.29 -14.61 -29.95
C GLU A 591 -13.79 -14.32 -30.03
N THR A 592 -14.46 -14.11 -28.89
CA THR A 592 -15.91 -13.87 -28.85
C THR A 592 -16.27 -12.57 -29.56
N ALA A 593 -17.16 -12.68 -30.54
CA ALA A 593 -17.71 -11.54 -31.25
C ALA A 593 -18.79 -10.83 -30.41
N VAL A 594 -18.75 -9.51 -30.40
CA VAL A 594 -19.73 -8.66 -29.71
C VAL A 594 -20.27 -7.57 -30.63
N SER A 595 -21.44 -7.04 -30.28
CA SER A 595 -22.05 -5.90 -30.94
C SER A 595 -22.44 -4.83 -29.93
N GLY A 596 -22.55 -3.58 -30.39
CA GLY A 596 -22.97 -2.46 -29.55
C GLY A 596 -21.97 -2.08 -28.44
N TYR A 597 -20.70 -2.47 -28.56
CA TYR A 597 -19.66 -2.16 -27.58
C TYR A 597 -19.49 -0.65 -27.40
N THR A 598 -19.98 -0.12 -26.28
CA THR A 598 -20.02 1.32 -25.98
C THR A 598 -19.63 1.58 -24.54
N TYR A 599 -18.95 2.71 -24.31
CA TYR A 599 -18.62 3.18 -22.96
C TYR A 599 -19.74 4.04 -22.40
N ARG A 600 -20.04 3.88 -21.12
CA ARG A 600 -20.99 4.70 -20.37
C ARG A 600 -20.34 5.21 -19.08
N VAL A 601 -20.40 6.51 -18.85
CA VAL A 601 -19.95 7.10 -17.58
C VAL A 601 -20.93 6.69 -16.46
N ILE A 602 -20.39 6.15 -15.37
CA ILE A 602 -21.16 5.69 -14.20
C ILE A 602 -20.84 6.48 -12.93
N VAL A 603 -19.67 7.13 -12.87
CA VAL A 603 -19.29 8.08 -11.81
C VAL A 603 -18.55 9.25 -12.45
N THR A 604 -18.89 10.47 -12.02
CA THR A 604 -18.14 11.69 -12.34
C THR A 604 -17.66 12.30 -11.04
N ARG A 605 -16.35 12.43 -10.90
CA ARG A 605 -15.67 12.98 -9.72
C ARG A 605 -15.51 14.48 -9.89
N ASN A 606 -16.22 15.26 -9.09
CA ASN A 606 -16.22 16.72 -9.16
C ASN A 606 -15.06 17.31 -8.35
N PHE A 607 -13.84 16.90 -8.68
CA PHE A 607 -12.65 17.38 -8.01
C PHE A 607 -12.28 18.80 -8.45
N THR A 608 -11.68 19.50 -7.50
CA THR A 608 -11.13 20.85 -7.60
C THR A 608 -9.73 20.85 -6.98
N GLU A 609 -9.02 21.98 -7.05
CA GLU A 609 -7.64 22.09 -6.55
C GLU A 609 -7.45 21.62 -5.09
N LYS A 610 -8.45 21.75 -4.22
CA LYS A 610 -8.35 21.27 -2.82
C LYS A 610 -8.11 19.76 -2.71
N HIS A 611 -8.59 18.97 -3.69
CA HIS A 611 -8.50 17.52 -3.70
C HIS A 611 -7.11 17.01 -4.12
N TYR A 612 -6.15 17.90 -4.33
CA TYR A 612 -4.75 17.51 -4.40
C TYR A 612 -4.15 17.15 -3.05
N TRP A 613 -4.79 17.49 -1.93
CA TRP A 613 -4.35 17.15 -0.58
C TRP A 613 -5.52 16.67 0.28
N LEU A 614 -5.25 15.72 1.17
CA LEU A 614 -6.23 15.39 2.21
C LEU A 614 -6.30 16.56 3.23
N PRO A 615 -7.48 16.86 3.77
CA PRO A 615 -7.59 17.81 4.88
C PRO A 615 -6.90 17.26 6.12
N LEU A 616 -6.23 18.14 6.86
CA LEU A 616 -5.68 17.85 8.19
C LEU A 616 -6.81 17.85 9.24
N LYS A 617 -6.61 17.12 10.34
CA LYS A 617 -7.53 17.08 11.48
C LYS A 617 -7.74 18.49 12.06
N LEU A 618 -8.99 18.85 12.34
CA LEU A 618 -9.32 20.13 12.97
C LEU A 618 -8.71 20.28 14.37
N SER A 619 -8.62 19.17 15.11
CA SER A 619 -7.96 19.12 16.42
C SER A 619 -6.49 19.53 16.35
N ASP A 620 -5.83 19.31 15.22
CA ASP A 620 -4.41 19.53 15.09
C ASP A 620 -4.14 20.94 14.57
N VAL A 621 -4.85 21.38 13.52
CA VAL A 621 -4.66 22.72 12.92
C VAL A 621 -5.13 23.89 13.79
N THR A 622 -5.81 23.58 14.90
CA THR A 622 -6.21 24.58 15.91
C THR A 622 -5.25 24.66 17.09
N LEU A 623 -4.21 23.81 17.14
CA LEU A 623 -3.22 23.82 18.23
C LEU A 623 -2.37 25.10 18.22
N TYR A 624 -1.91 25.53 17.04
CA TYR A 624 -1.09 26.74 16.89
C TYR A 624 -1.12 27.28 15.44
N PRO A 625 -0.95 28.60 15.23
CA PRO A 625 -1.13 29.25 13.92
C PRO A 625 -0.26 28.70 12.78
N GLU A 626 0.96 28.26 13.09
CA GLU A 626 1.93 27.76 12.11
C GLU A 626 1.61 26.36 11.59
N PHE A 627 0.67 25.64 12.22
CA PHE A 627 0.12 24.38 11.72
C PHE A 627 -1.23 24.59 11.02
N TYR A 628 -1.19 25.35 9.93
CA TYR A 628 -2.39 25.74 9.17
C TYR A 628 -2.95 24.59 8.31
N GLN A 629 -4.24 24.70 7.94
CA GLN A 629 -4.96 23.76 7.08
C GLN A 629 -4.44 23.75 5.62
N ASN A 630 -4.65 22.65 4.90
CA ASN A 630 -4.39 22.58 3.46
C ASN A 630 -5.33 23.49 2.64
N PRO A 631 -4.89 24.02 1.48
CA PRO A 631 -5.67 24.98 0.71
C PRO A 631 -7.06 24.46 0.32
N GLY A 632 -8.10 25.26 0.64
CA GLY A 632 -9.49 25.01 0.26
C GLY A 632 -10.29 24.06 1.17
N TRP A 633 -9.70 23.61 2.29
CA TRP A 633 -10.36 22.77 3.30
C TRP A 633 -10.81 23.54 4.54
#